data_AF-A0AA38XGD6-F1
#
_entry.id   AF-A0AA38XGD6-F1
#
_cell.length_a   1.000
_cell.length_b   1.000
_cell.length_c   1.000
_cell.angle_alpha   90.00
_cell.angle_beta   90.00
_cell.angle_gamma   90.00
#
_symmetry.space_group_name_H-M   'P 1'
#
loop_
_entity.id
_entity.type
_entity.pdbx_description
1 polymer ?
#
loop_
_entity_poly.entity_id
_entity_poly.type
_entity_poly.pdbx_seq_one_letter_code
_entity_poly.pdbx_strand_id
1 'polypeptide(L)'
;MDAKGILRELPHQSYHQATSAGSSIPDNAVLPTNTHNLPVEVLRLVLGHVNSGAHRDRNRTSLNAMLTCRLWYQICIQLFWTDVFLMGSSFFEFRRCPTRYLRYVRTLSIRIPIYNELSARRVSPVDDASAVIPGRYDPENIAQALESLAQHLKLMENREVFSLVVPRITQLDRYQPEVLNRVSLLKVLSALPASLRHLELDTNCMDYNFEDPIEAHLWPMLCEITGQLSNLRLRVGALCRELFSSDGSSSMDEKFSGNIEEAARRTIIISTAVMRPGLRAFRTCHTDRPYPDGPHPIHLKNWPDGGEILKQMFPAAQLAVQENKQWSGLARLTFFYHNNTCAWMGDHRYSAIHEVNFSRPQNLKLLPCVPGYSEEKSFLRYIDSTGQQRSGSGAFRDLAQAAEGNVWVETTKGYRLPYTYYVAVPRFRTSHLKTDTVTEHGEDETDNDGFGSLFYEEKEGKRVDLNVIEYDNLNLLNLHYMLCNWHEHEKYRQSKLRRSD
;
A
#
# COMPACT_ATOMS: atom_id res chain seq x y z
N MET A 1 13.54 -36.45 19.62
CA MET A 1 13.86 -35.22 20.36
C MET A 1 12.62 -34.35 20.32
N ASP A 2 11.92 -34.36 21.43
CA ASP A 2 10.59 -33.77 21.65
C ASP A 2 10.66 -32.27 21.92
N ALA A 3 9.77 -31.53 21.26
CA ALA A 3 9.31 -30.20 21.68
C ALA A 3 7.82 -30.07 21.34
N LYS A 4 7.00 -30.98 21.90
CA LYS A 4 5.53 -30.84 22.00
C LYS A 4 5.15 -30.87 23.47
N GLY A 5 5.08 -29.70 24.09
CA GLY A 5 4.60 -29.53 25.45
C GLY A 5 4.46 -28.06 25.77
N ILE A 6 3.36 -27.70 26.42
CA ILE A 6 2.91 -26.33 26.76
C ILE A 6 2.08 -25.68 25.63
N LEU A 7 0.83 -26.12 25.49
CA LEU A 7 -0.36 -25.31 25.17
C LEU A 7 -1.63 -26.20 25.22
N ARG A 8 -1.89 -26.77 26.39
CA ARG A 8 -3.17 -27.30 26.90
C ARG A 8 -3.07 -26.98 28.39
N GLU A 9 -3.90 -26.17 29.03
CA GLU A 9 -5.35 -26.19 29.11
C GLU A 9 -5.87 -24.76 29.40
N LEU A 10 -6.86 -24.31 28.63
CA LEU A 10 -7.86 -23.35 29.12
C LEU A 10 -9.22 -23.94 28.77
N PRO A 11 -10.11 -24.17 29.73
CA PRO A 11 -11.41 -24.74 29.44
C PRO A 11 -12.27 -23.68 28.73
N HIS A 12 -12.69 -23.99 27.51
CA HIS A 12 -13.86 -23.37 26.90
C HIS A 12 -15.09 -23.73 27.75
N GLN A 13 -15.51 -22.81 28.62
CA GLN A 13 -16.84 -22.88 29.21
C GLN A 13 -17.86 -22.25 28.28
N SER A 14 -18.74 -23.13 27.82
CA SER A 14 -19.94 -22.93 27.05
C SER A 14 -20.84 -21.86 27.66
N TYR A 15 -21.04 -20.75 26.96
CA TYR A 15 -22.04 -19.73 27.31
C TYR A 15 -23.38 -20.09 26.64
N HIS A 16 -24.04 -21.15 27.09
CA HIS A 16 -25.46 -21.36 26.85
C HIS A 16 -26.05 -22.23 27.97
N GLN A 17 -27.18 -21.78 28.52
CA GLN A 17 -28.02 -22.38 29.57
C GLN A 17 -27.63 -22.08 31.03
N ALA A 18 -28.13 -20.95 31.54
CA ALA A 18 -28.53 -20.80 32.94
C ALA A 18 -29.75 -19.85 33.01
N THR A 19 -30.88 -20.30 32.49
CA THR A 19 -32.19 -19.79 32.90
C THR A 19 -32.58 -20.44 34.22
N SER A 20 -33.15 -19.62 35.12
CA SER A 20 -33.77 -19.95 36.41
C SER A 20 -32.87 -20.51 37.52
N ALA A 21 -32.16 -19.62 38.20
CA ALA A 21 -31.98 -19.70 39.66
C ALA A 21 -32.02 -18.27 40.22
N GLY A 22 -33.00 -18.00 41.08
CA GLY A 22 -33.18 -16.70 41.73
C GLY A 22 -32.01 -16.39 42.64
N SER A 23 -31.08 -15.58 42.13
CA SER A 23 -30.10 -14.86 42.93
C SER A 23 -30.67 -13.48 43.19
N SER A 24 -31.19 -13.28 44.40
CA SER A 24 -31.46 -11.95 44.94
C SER A 24 -30.13 -11.21 45.02
N ILE A 25 -29.87 -10.37 44.02
CA ILE A 25 -28.79 -9.38 44.06
C ILE A 25 -29.07 -8.52 45.32
N PRO A 26 -28.14 -8.41 46.27
CA PRO A 26 -28.33 -7.50 47.39
C PRO A 26 -28.47 -6.07 46.85
N ASP A 27 -29.63 -5.45 47.07
CA ASP A 27 -30.00 -4.08 46.66
C ASP A 27 -29.08 -2.97 47.22
N ASN A 28 -27.98 -3.32 47.88
CA ASN A 28 -27.06 -2.39 48.55
C ASN A 28 -25.59 -2.58 48.14
N ALA A 29 -25.30 -3.16 46.96
CA ALA A 29 -23.98 -3.00 46.36
C ALA A 29 -23.80 -1.53 45.94
N VAL A 30 -23.35 -0.70 46.89
CA VAL A 30 -22.89 0.67 46.64
C VAL A 30 -21.79 0.58 45.58
N LEU A 31 -22.16 0.77 44.32
CA LEU A 31 -21.22 0.99 43.24
C LEU A 31 -20.27 2.10 43.70
N PRO A 32 -18.94 1.92 43.59
CA PRO A 32 -18.00 2.95 44.03
C PRO A 32 -18.35 4.26 43.33
N THR A 33 -18.91 5.20 44.08
CA THR A 33 -19.55 6.44 43.60
C THR A 33 -18.56 7.46 43.05
N ASN A 34 -17.29 7.09 42.90
CA ASN A 34 -16.22 8.00 42.53
C ASN A 34 -15.32 7.42 41.44
N THR A 35 -15.77 7.51 40.19
CA THR A 35 -14.94 7.22 39.00
C THR A 35 -13.72 8.14 38.91
N HIS A 36 -13.65 9.21 39.72
CA HIS A 36 -12.49 10.08 39.87
C HIS A 36 -11.26 9.40 40.51
N ASN A 37 -11.43 8.25 41.17
CA ASN A 37 -10.33 7.53 41.82
C ASN A 37 -9.72 6.41 40.96
N LEU A 38 -10.11 6.29 39.69
CA LEU A 38 -9.48 5.32 38.79
C LEU A 38 -8.02 5.73 38.49
N PRO A 39 -7.05 4.79 38.53
CA PRO A 39 -5.71 5.06 38.02
C PRO A 39 -5.77 5.58 36.58
N VAL A 40 -4.87 6.52 36.25
CA VAL A 40 -4.84 7.16 34.92
C VAL A 40 -4.70 6.14 33.79
N GLU A 41 -4.00 5.04 34.05
CA GLU A 41 -3.79 3.93 33.12
C GLU A 41 -5.10 3.21 32.82
N VAL A 42 -5.91 2.95 33.85
CA VAL A 42 -7.24 2.34 33.71
C VAL A 42 -8.17 3.28 32.96
N LEU A 43 -8.15 4.56 33.31
CA LEU A 43 -8.94 5.58 32.62
C LEU A 43 -8.55 5.69 31.13
N ARG A 44 -7.24 5.60 30.82
CA ARG A 44 -6.74 5.59 29.44
C ARG A 44 -7.24 4.37 28.66
N LEU A 45 -7.32 3.19 29.29
CA LEU A 45 -7.89 2.01 28.65
C LEU A 45 -9.38 2.20 28.35
N VAL A 46 -10.16 2.66 29.34
CA VAL A 46 -11.60 2.93 29.19
C VAL A 46 -11.85 3.96 28.07
N LEU A 47 -11.17 5.10 28.13
CA LEU A 47 -11.30 6.15 27.11
C LEU A 47 -10.74 5.71 25.75
N GLY A 48 -9.75 4.82 25.74
CA GLY A 48 -9.26 4.15 24.54
C GLY A 48 -10.35 3.34 23.86
N HIS A 49 -11.14 2.59 24.62
CA HIS A 49 -12.29 1.86 24.11
C HIS A 49 -13.40 2.81 23.62
N VAL A 50 -13.69 3.89 24.35
CA VAL A 50 -14.66 4.91 23.93
C VAL A 50 -14.26 5.53 22.59
N ASN A 51 -12.99 5.92 22.45
CA ASN A 51 -12.46 6.48 21.21
C ASN A 51 -12.35 5.44 20.09
N SER A 52 -12.24 4.15 20.43
CA SER A 52 -12.07 3.08 19.44
C SER A 52 -13.38 2.47 18.96
N GLY A 53 -14.48 2.65 19.68
CA GLY A 53 -15.77 2.01 19.41
C GLY A 53 -16.26 2.18 17.97
N ALA A 54 -16.85 1.10 17.44
CA ALA A 54 -17.40 1.01 16.08
C ALA A 54 -18.80 1.64 15.93
N HIS A 55 -19.34 2.27 16.97
CA HIS A 55 -20.71 2.77 16.97
C HIS A 55 -20.88 4.05 16.14
N ARG A 56 -22.06 4.18 15.48
CA ARG A 56 -22.48 5.36 14.71
C ARG A 56 -22.40 6.67 15.51
N ASP A 57 -22.48 6.61 16.85
CA ASP A 57 -22.40 7.77 17.75
C ASP A 57 -20.98 8.04 18.31
N ARG A 58 -19.92 7.43 17.77
CA ARG A 58 -18.53 7.57 18.24
C ARG A 58 -18.12 9.02 18.55
N ASN A 59 -18.51 9.96 17.67
CA ASN A 59 -18.18 11.38 17.83
C ASN A 59 -18.86 11.98 19.07
N ARG A 60 -20.11 11.61 19.34
CA ARG A 60 -20.86 12.10 20.51
C ARG A 60 -20.31 11.50 21.80
N THR A 61 -20.06 10.20 21.85
CA THR A 61 -19.55 9.55 23.06
C THR A 61 -18.13 10.04 23.39
N SER A 62 -17.27 10.21 22.38
CA SER A 62 -15.92 10.74 22.58
C SER A 62 -15.95 12.20 23.03
N LEU A 63 -16.84 13.02 22.44
CA LEU A 63 -17.04 14.40 22.86
C LEU A 63 -17.58 14.49 24.30
N ASN A 64 -18.58 13.70 24.64
CA ASN A 64 -19.13 13.66 26.00
C ASN A 64 -18.05 13.27 27.02
N ALA A 65 -17.19 12.29 26.68
CA ALA A 65 -16.05 11.94 27.52
C ALA A 65 -15.05 13.09 27.68
N MET A 66 -14.77 13.84 26.61
CA MET A 66 -13.93 15.05 26.68
C MET A 66 -14.55 16.14 27.57
N LEU A 67 -15.87 16.21 27.67
CA LEU A 67 -16.60 17.22 28.45
C LEU A 67 -16.79 16.84 29.92
N THR A 68 -16.50 15.60 30.32
CA THR A 68 -16.70 15.12 31.70
C THR A 68 -15.88 15.90 32.72
N CYS A 69 -14.56 15.98 32.55
CA CYS A 69 -13.67 16.74 33.43
C CYS A 69 -12.31 17.00 32.77
N ARG A 70 -11.47 17.84 33.39
CA ARG A 70 -10.15 18.22 32.85
C ARG A 70 -9.23 17.02 32.58
N LEU A 71 -9.20 16.03 33.48
CA LEU A 71 -8.35 14.85 33.32
C LEU A 71 -8.81 14.00 32.11
N TRP A 72 -10.12 13.79 31.97
CA TRP A 72 -10.68 13.05 30.84
C TRP A 72 -10.41 13.79 29.53
N TYR A 73 -10.62 15.11 29.50
CA TYR A 73 -10.25 15.96 28.37
C TYR A 73 -8.78 15.75 27.95
N GLN A 74 -7.85 15.79 28.91
CA GLN A 74 -6.42 15.63 28.66
C GLN A 74 -6.04 14.25 28.11
N ILE A 75 -6.70 13.18 28.57
CA ILE A 75 -6.45 11.82 28.07
C ILE A 75 -7.12 11.63 26.71
N CYS A 76 -8.38 12.03 26.56
CA CYS A 76 -9.12 11.93 25.31
C CYS A 76 -8.44 12.72 24.18
N ILE A 77 -7.93 13.93 24.44
CA ILE A 77 -7.25 14.71 23.39
C ILE A 77 -5.97 14.01 22.95
N GLN A 78 -5.21 13.39 23.85
CA GLN A 78 -4.04 12.58 23.47
C GLN A 78 -4.47 11.42 22.58
N LEU A 79 -5.45 10.63 23.04
CA LEU A 79 -5.96 9.46 22.30
C LEU A 79 -6.53 9.82 20.93
N PHE A 80 -7.23 10.95 20.81
CA PHE A 80 -7.82 11.42 19.56
C PHE A 80 -6.74 11.79 18.54
N TRP A 81 -5.68 12.45 18.98
CA TRP A 81 -4.57 12.88 18.12
C TRP A 81 -3.51 11.81 17.90
N THR A 82 -3.54 10.67 18.60
CA THR A 82 -2.56 9.59 18.42
C THR A 82 -2.56 9.03 17.00
N ASP A 83 -3.73 8.75 16.44
CA ASP A 83 -3.86 8.10 15.14
C ASP A 83 -4.78 8.92 14.23
N VAL A 84 -4.17 9.61 13.27
CA VAL A 84 -4.82 10.59 12.39
C VAL A 84 -4.99 10.02 10.99
N PHE A 85 -6.21 10.10 10.46
CA PHE A 85 -6.53 9.77 9.07
C PHE A 85 -7.12 10.99 8.37
N LEU A 86 -6.52 11.38 7.24
CA LEU A 86 -6.93 12.53 6.45
C LEU A 86 -7.40 12.07 5.06
N MET A 87 -8.57 12.54 4.63
CA MET A 87 -9.16 12.25 3.34
C MET A 87 -10.12 13.38 2.94
N GLY A 88 -10.19 13.69 1.64
CA GLY A 88 -11.17 14.67 1.17
C GLY A 88 -10.85 16.06 1.72
N SER A 89 -11.88 16.75 2.23
CA SER A 89 -11.74 18.08 2.84
C SER A 89 -10.83 18.09 4.07
N SER A 90 -10.79 17.02 4.87
CA SER A 90 -10.00 17.01 6.11
C SER A 90 -8.50 17.10 5.88
N PHE A 91 -8.01 16.65 4.72
CA PHE A 91 -6.62 16.85 4.30
C PHE A 91 -6.30 18.34 4.10
N PHE A 92 -7.17 19.07 3.41
CA PHE A 92 -6.99 20.50 3.17
C PHE A 92 -7.20 21.34 4.43
N GLU A 93 -8.14 20.95 5.29
CA GLU A 93 -8.42 21.61 6.57
C GLU A 93 -7.33 21.37 7.61
N PHE A 94 -6.53 20.30 7.45
CA PHE A 94 -5.47 19.94 8.38
C PHE A 94 -4.46 21.07 8.59
N ARG A 95 -4.27 21.96 7.61
CA ARG A 95 -3.43 23.17 7.74
C ARG A 95 -3.84 24.10 8.88
N ARG A 96 -5.09 24.01 9.35
CA ARG A 96 -5.64 24.82 10.45
C ARG A 96 -5.60 24.10 11.81
N CYS A 97 -5.03 22.89 11.86
CA CYS A 97 -5.03 22.11 13.08
C CYS A 97 -4.20 22.77 14.19
N PRO A 98 -4.61 22.68 15.47
CA PRO A 98 -3.81 23.22 16.56
C PRO A 98 -2.49 22.46 16.72
N THR A 99 -1.37 23.15 16.51
CA THR A 99 -0.02 22.57 16.52
C THR A 99 0.36 21.87 17.82
N ARG A 100 -0.14 22.35 18.96
CA ARG A 100 0.14 21.77 20.30
C ARG A 100 -0.25 20.29 20.46
N TYR A 101 -1.13 19.78 19.59
CA TYR A 101 -1.57 18.38 19.63
C TYR A 101 -0.75 17.47 18.70
N LEU A 102 0.02 18.04 17.78
CA LEU A 102 0.78 17.28 16.78
C LEU A 102 1.85 16.37 17.40
N ARG A 103 2.37 16.74 18.58
CA ARG A 103 3.31 15.92 19.36
C ARG A 103 2.76 14.55 19.79
N TYR A 104 1.43 14.40 19.79
CA TYR A 104 0.76 13.14 20.15
C TYR A 104 0.63 12.18 18.97
N VAL A 105 0.76 12.67 17.73
CA VAL A 105 0.58 11.88 16.52
C VAL A 105 1.66 10.80 16.42
N ARG A 106 1.22 9.55 16.45
CA ARG A 106 2.02 8.33 16.25
C ARG A 106 1.80 7.76 14.85
N THR A 107 0.56 7.82 14.36
CA THR A 107 0.17 7.34 13.03
C THR A 107 -0.45 8.48 12.24
N LEU A 108 0.02 8.69 11.01
CA LEU A 108 -0.62 9.57 10.05
C LEU A 108 -0.85 8.86 8.73
N SER A 109 -2.10 8.70 8.34
CA SER A 109 -2.49 8.15 7.04
C SER A 109 -3.23 9.22 6.24
N ILE A 110 -2.79 9.46 5.01
CA ILE A 110 -3.34 10.48 4.14
C ILE A 110 -3.78 9.80 2.86
N ARG A 111 -5.06 10.00 2.50
CA ARG A 111 -5.60 9.60 1.21
C ARG A 111 -5.97 10.83 0.41
N ILE A 112 -5.15 11.15 -0.58
CA ILE A 112 -5.37 12.31 -1.45
C ILE A 112 -6.57 11.99 -2.34
N PRO A 113 -7.67 12.74 -2.24
CA PRO A 113 -8.83 12.51 -3.08
C PRO A 113 -8.47 12.87 -4.52
N ILE A 114 -8.82 12.01 -5.48
CA ILE A 114 -8.90 12.44 -6.88
C ILE A 114 -10.35 12.32 -7.32
N TYR A 115 -10.99 13.47 -7.50
CA TYR A 115 -12.34 13.55 -8.01
C TYR A 115 -12.30 13.56 -9.54
N ASN A 116 -13.06 12.67 -10.15
CA ASN A 116 -13.25 12.69 -11.59
C ASN A 116 -14.27 13.79 -11.92
N GLU A 117 -13.90 14.84 -12.65
CA GLU A 117 -14.84 15.91 -13.04
C GLU A 117 -16.06 15.36 -13.79
N LEU A 118 -15.93 14.20 -14.43
CA LEU A 118 -17.01 13.51 -15.14
C LEU A 118 -18.15 13.04 -14.22
N SER A 119 -17.88 12.71 -12.95
CA SER A 119 -18.95 12.38 -12.00
C SER A 119 -19.64 13.63 -11.45
N ALA A 120 -18.95 14.78 -11.39
CA ALA A 120 -19.57 16.05 -11.03
C ALA A 120 -20.51 16.59 -12.12
N ARG A 121 -20.22 16.33 -13.42
CA ARG A 121 -21.10 16.74 -14.53
C ARG A 121 -22.43 15.98 -14.62
N ARG A 122 -22.60 14.87 -13.89
CA ARG A 122 -23.89 14.16 -13.80
C ARG A 122 -24.82 14.69 -12.72
N VAL A 123 -24.35 15.61 -11.88
CA VAL A 123 -25.21 16.39 -11.00
C VAL A 123 -25.72 17.56 -11.85
N SER A 124 -27.03 17.57 -12.09
CA SER A 124 -27.72 18.50 -12.99
C SER A 124 -27.22 19.95 -12.85
N PRO A 125 -26.99 20.67 -13.96
CA PRO A 125 -26.66 22.09 -13.93
C PRO A 125 -27.94 22.86 -13.58
N VAL A 126 -28.32 22.87 -12.31
CA VAL A 126 -29.38 23.74 -11.81
C VAL A 126 -28.69 24.86 -11.04
N ASP A 127 -28.43 25.94 -11.76
CA ASP A 127 -28.47 27.34 -11.31
C ASP A 127 -27.76 27.76 -10.01
N ASP A 128 -26.52 27.32 -9.78
CA ASP A 128 -25.63 28.11 -8.93
C ASP A 128 -24.15 27.97 -9.31
N ALA A 129 -23.70 28.81 -10.24
CA ALA A 129 -22.32 28.89 -10.70
C ALA A 129 -21.34 29.48 -9.65
N SER A 130 -21.80 29.73 -8.42
CA SER A 130 -21.01 30.43 -7.39
C SER A 130 -20.55 29.54 -6.24
N ALA A 131 -21.10 28.32 -6.09
CA ALA A 131 -20.63 27.38 -5.07
C ALA A 131 -19.34 26.69 -5.54
N VAL A 132 -18.21 27.37 -5.36
CA VAL A 132 -16.89 26.72 -5.33
C VAL A 132 -16.95 25.67 -4.25
N ILE A 133 -17.24 24.42 -4.63
CA ILE A 133 -17.21 23.29 -3.69
C ILE A 133 -15.78 23.26 -3.13
N PRO A 134 -15.58 23.51 -1.82
CA PRO A 134 -14.27 23.41 -1.21
C PRO A 134 -13.75 21.99 -1.42
N GLY A 135 -12.59 21.85 -2.07
CA GLY A 135 -12.03 20.54 -2.43
C GLY A 135 -12.21 20.13 -3.89
N ARG A 136 -12.49 21.07 -4.81
CA ARG A 136 -12.20 20.83 -6.23
C ARG A 136 -10.73 20.44 -6.39
N TYR A 137 -10.52 19.40 -7.19
CA TYR A 137 -9.22 18.88 -7.54
C TYR A 137 -8.43 19.96 -8.29
N ASP A 138 -7.44 20.54 -7.61
CA ASP A 138 -6.56 21.57 -8.14
C ASP A 138 -5.13 21.21 -7.69
N PRO A 139 -4.22 20.89 -8.63
CA PRO A 139 -2.83 20.56 -8.33
C PRO A 139 -2.15 21.59 -7.43
N GLU A 140 -2.46 22.88 -7.58
CA GLU A 140 -1.90 23.94 -6.74
C GLU A 140 -2.38 23.81 -5.29
N ASN A 141 -3.67 23.54 -5.07
CA ASN A 141 -4.20 23.31 -3.73
C ASN A 141 -3.62 22.05 -3.08
N ILE A 142 -3.37 20.98 -3.86
CA ILE A 142 -2.70 19.78 -3.36
C ILE A 142 -1.25 20.11 -2.96
N ALA A 143 -0.51 20.82 -3.81
CA ALA A 143 0.85 21.26 -3.51
C ALA A 143 0.89 22.10 -2.22
N GLN A 144 0.04 23.12 -2.10
CA GLN A 144 -0.06 23.94 -0.88
C GLN A 144 -0.40 23.11 0.37
N ALA A 145 -1.29 22.12 0.25
CA ALA A 145 -1.64 21.24 1.35
C ALA A 145 -0.47 20.33 1.76
N LEU A 146 0.31 19.81 0.79
CA LEU A 146 1.53 19.05 1.05
C LEU A 146 2.63 19.90 1.68
N GLU A 147 2.76 21.16 1.27
CA GLU A 147 3.70 22.10 1.89
C GLU A 147 3.33 22.42 3.33
N SER A 148 2.06 22.69 3.60
CA SER A 148 1.57 22.89 4.96
C SER A 148 1.74 21.62 5.81
N LEU A 149 1.46 20.45 5.22
CA LEU A 149 1.72 19.17 5.86
C LEU A 149 3.19 19.05 6.26
N ALA A 150 4.13 19.37 5.38
CA ALA A 150 5.56 19.32 5.69
C ALA A 150 5.91 20.18 6.93
N GLN A 151 5.29 21.34 7.11
CA GLN A 151 5.48 22.15 8.31
C GLN A 151 4.97 21.45 9.58
N HIS A 152 3.81 20.79 9.50
CA HIS A 152 3.25 20.02 10.62
C HIS A 152 4.03 18.75 10.95
N LEU A 153 4.59 18.06 9.94
CA LEU A 153 5.33 16.81 10.14
C LEU A 153 6.56 17.00 11.02
N LYS A 154 7.19 18.18 10.97
CA LYS A 154 8.31 18.57 11.85
C LYS A 154 7.93 18.63 13.32
N LEU A 155 6.65 18.87 13.63
CA LEU A 155 6.12 18.97 15.00
C LEU A 155 5.64 17.63 15.55
N MET A 156 5.62 16.58 14.72
CA MET A 156 5.18 15.23 15.09
C MET A 156 6.39 14.35 15.46
N GLU A 157 7.18 14.79 16.44
CA GLU A 157 8.46 14.16 16.84
C GLU A 157 8.36 12.68 17.23
N ASN A 158 7.16 12.21 17.55
CA ASN A 158 6.87 10.86 18.01
C ASN A 158 6.26 9.96 16.92
N ARG A 159 6.18 10.43 15.67
CA ARG A 159 5.51 9.69 14.60
C ARG A 159 6.26 8.42 14.26
N GLU A 160 5.56 7.29 14.27
CA GLU A 160 6.07 5.95 13.97
C GLU A 160 5.66 5.51 12.56
N VAL A 161 4.46 5.88 12.12
CA VAL A 161 3.89 5.50 10.81
C VAL A 161 3.48 6.74 10.01
N PHE A 162 3.91 6.80 8.76
CA PHE A 162 3.44 7.75 7.77
C PHE A 162 3.01 7.00 6.50
N SER A 163 1.79 7.25 6.04
CA SER A 163 1.26 6.71 4.80
C SER A 163 0.64 7.84 3.99
N LEU A 164 1.08 7.98 2.74
CA LEU A 164 0.51 8.88 1.76
C LEU A 164 0.10 8.08 0.53
N VAL A 165 -1.20 8.11 0.25
CA VAL A 165 -1.85 7.25 -0.73
C VAL A 165 -2.70 8.08 -1.69
N VAL A 166 -2.50 7.85 -2.97
CA VAL A 166 -3.32 8.33 -4.06
C VAL A 166 -4.14 7.15 -4.59
N PRO A 167 -5.48 7.19 -4.51
CA PRO A 167 -6.31 6.14 -5.05
C PRO A 167 -6.20 6.11 -6.58
N ARG A 168 -6.20 4.90 -7.15
CA ARG A 168 -6.30 4.74 -8.61
C ARG A 168 -7.63 5.29 -9.10
N ILE A 169 -7.60 6.02 -10.20
CA ILE A 169 -8.79 6.48 -10.90
C ILE A 169 -9.04 5.52 -12.06
N THR A 170 -10.18 4.83 -12.08
CA THR A 170 -10.52 3.83 -13.11
C THR A 170 -10.96 4.45 -14.44
N GLN A 171 -11.10 5.78 -14.52
CA GLN A 171 -11.75 6.46 -15.65
C GLN A 171 -10.92 7.58 -16.30
N LEU A 172 -9.76 7.96 -15.75
CA LEU A 172 -8.96 9.10 -16.22
C LEU A 172 -7.80 8.73 -17.17
N ASP A 173 -7.81 7.53 -17.73
CA ASP A 173 -6.81 6.96 -18.64
C ASP A 173 -6.53 7.75 -19.94
N ARG A 174 -7.15 8.93 -20.13
CA ARG A 174 -6.93 9.79 -21.30
C ARG A 174 -6.03 10.98 -21.03
N TYR A 175 -5.94 11.46 -19.78
CA TYR A 175 -5.07 12.57 -19.38
C TYR A 175 -4.78 12.41 -17.89
N GLN A 176 -3.57 12.00 -17.53
CA GLN A 176 -3.10 12.08 -16.15
C GLN A 176 -2.40 13.43 -16.01
N PRO A 177 -3.06 14.48 -15.51
CA PRO A 177 -2.32 15.66 -15.08
C PRO A 177 -1.32 15.23 -13.99
N GLU A 178 -0.18 15.91 -13.90
CA GLU A 178 0.79 15.73 -12.83
C GLU A 178 0.13 16.09 -11.50
N VAL A 179 -0.51 15.10 -10.88
CA VAL A 179 -1.35 15.32 -9.69
C VAL A 179 -0.48 15.69 -8.51
N LEU A 180 0.69 15.05 -8.43
CA LEU A 180 1.62 15.21 -7.34
C LEU A 180 2.92 15.82 -7.84
N ASN A 181 3.09 17.10 -7.53
CA ASN A 181 4.35 17.76 -7.70
C ASN A 181 5.43 17.11 -6.80
N ARG A 182 6.52 16.63 -7.40
CA ARG A 182 7.64 16.00 -6.69
C ARG A 182 8.39 16.92 -5.74
N VAL A 183 8.47 18.22 -6.02
CA VAL A 183 9.04 19.22 -5.10
C VAL A 183 8.24 19.26 -3.80
N SER A 184 6.91 19.18 -3.89
CA SER A 184 6.06 19.10 -2.69
C SER A 184 6.24 17.78 -1.93
N LEU A 185 6.39 16.66 -2.64
CA LEU A 185 6.71 15.37 -2.02
C LEU A 185 8.08 15.38 -1.34
N LEU A 186 9.09 16.02 -1.93
CA LEU A 186 10.42 16.21 -1.31
C LEU A 186 10.33 17.01 -0.01
N LYS A 187 9.55 18.10 0.00
CA LYS A 187 9.28 18.86 1.23
C LYS A 187 8.65 17.96 2.31
N VAL A 188 7.72 17.08 1.93
CA VAL A 188 7.12 16.11 2.86
C VAL A 188 8.15 15.10 3.38
N LEU A 189 8.96 14.50 2.49
CA LEU A 189 9.99 13.52 2.85
C LEU A 189 11.08 14.11 3.76
N SER A 190 11.55 15.32 3.46
CA SER A 190 12.52 16.06 4.27
C SER A 190 12.00 16.50 5.64
N ALA A 191 10.68 16.55 5.82
CA ALA A 191 10.04 16.86 7.08
C ALA A 191 9.71 15.61 7.92
N LEU A 192 10.08 14.40 7.47
CA LEU A 192 9.86 13.19 8.25
C LEU A 192 10.80 13.14 9.48
N PRO A 193 10.30 12.87 10.70
CA PRO A 193 11.09 12.86 11.92
C PRO A 193 11.91 11.56 12.01
N ALA A 194 12.95 11.60 12.83
CA ALA A 194 13.82 10.45 13.10
C ALA A 194 13.11 9.29 13.83
N SER A 195 11.95 9.55 14.44
CA SER A 195 11.11 8.52 15.07
C SER A 195 10.41 7.61 14.06
N LEU A 196 10.35 7.99 12.78
CA LEU A 196 9.63 7.23 11.77
C LEU A 196 10.25 5.84 11.59
N ARG A 197 9.39 4.82 11.62
CA ARG A 197 9.77 3.42 11.39
C ARG A 197 9.04 2.79 10.21
N HIS A 198 7.91 3.36 9.81
CA HIS A 198 7.07 2.79 8.76
C HIS A 198 6.63 3.87 7.77
N LEU A 199 6.96 3.66 6.50
CA LEU A 199 6.66 4.60 5.42
C LEU A 199 5.92 3.89 4.28
N GLU A 200 4.75 4.40 3.91
CA GLU A 200 4.07 4.07 2.66
C GLU A 200 3.96 5.33 1.80
N LEU A 201 4.47 5.25 0.57
CA LEU A 201 4.31 6.26 -0.46
C LEU A 201 3.71 5.58 -1.70
N ASP A 202 2.39 5.57 -1.78
CA ASP A 202 1.62 5.02 -2.90
C ASP A 202 1.00 6.17 -3.69
N THR A 203 1.78 6.75 -4.59
CA THR A 203 1.31 7.82 -5.48
C THR A 203 0.48 7.29 -6.64
N ASN A 204 0.35 5.96 -6.77
CA ASN A 204 -0.21 5.29 -7.93
C ASN A 204 0.36 5.84 -9.27
N CYS A 205 1.67 6.17 -9.27
CA CYS A 205 2.41 6.75 -10.39
C CYS A 205 1.95 8.15 -10.83
N MET A 206 1.13 8.83 -10.03
CA MET A 206 0.61 10.18 -10.32
C MET A 206 1.59 11.31 -9.97
N ASP A 207 2.80 10.95 -9.50
CA ASP A 207 3.95 11.84 -9.30
C ASP A 207 4.90 11.85 -10.50
N TYR A 208 4.51 11.26 -11.62
CA TYR A 208 5.29 11.28 -12.86
C TYR A 208 5.24 12.68 -13.49
N ASN A 209 6.41 13.27 -13.75
CA ASN A 209 6.54 14.55 -14.45
C ASN A 209 7.06 14.28 -15.88
N PHE A 210 6.30 14.71 -16.89
CA PHE A 210 6.65 14.53 -18.31
C PHE A 210 7.56 15.63 -18.85
N GLU A 211 7.56 16.80 -18.22
CA GLU A 211 8.20 18.02 -18.71
C GLU A 211 9.61 18.21 -18.13
N ASP A 212 9.89 17.72 -16.92
CA ASP A 212 11.21 17.87 -16.29
C ASP A 212 11.65 16.65 -15.44
N PRO A 213 12.39 15.70 -16.03
CA PRO A 213 12.84 14.49 -15.32
C PRO A 213 14.00 14.72 -14.34
N ILE A 214 14.65 15.89 -14.35
CA ILE A 214 15.94 16.09 -13.67
C ILE A 214 15.80 16.81 -12.31
N GLU A 215 14.79 17.66 -12.11
CA GLU A 215 14.84 18.62 -10.99
C GLU A 215 14.35 18.11 -9.61
N ALA A 216 13.66 16.96 -9.50
CA ALA A 216 13.06 16.55 -8.22
C ALA A 216 13.08 15.03 -7.97
N HIS A 217 14.26 14.46 -7.92
CA HIS A 217 14.48 13.06 -7.54
C HIS A 217 14.15 12.79 -6.06
N LEU A 218 13.24 11.84 -5.77
CA LEU A 218 12.87 11.49 -4.38
C LEU A 218 13.96 10.70 -3.64
N TRP A 219 14.94 10.16 -4.36
CA TRP A 219 15.86 9.11 -3.91
C TRP A 219 16.86 9.60 -2.86
N PRO A 220 17.51 10.76 -2.99
CA PRO A 220 18.41 11.25 -1.95
C PRO A 220 17.74 11.25 -0.58
N MET A 221 16.53 11.79 -0.50
CA MET A 221 15.75 11.81 0.74
C MET A 221 15.30 10.42 1.18
N LEU A 222 14.92 9.53 0.24
CA LEU A 222 14.55 8.16 0.58
C LEU A 222 15.76 7.37 1.12
N CYS A 223 16.96 7.53 0.55
CA CYS A 223 18.18 6.89 1.02
C CYS A 223 18.54 7.33 2.45
N GLU A 224 18.40 8.62 2.75
CA GLU A 224 18.66 9.16 4.09
C GLU A 224 17.76 8.50 5.15
N ILE A 225 16.47 8.30 4.83
CA ILE A 225 15.50 7.78 5.79
C ILE A 225 15.38 6.25 5.76
N THR A 226 15.71 5.56 4.66
CA THR A 226 15.52 4.09 4.56
C THR A 226 16.28 3.36 5.65
N GLY A 227 17.46 3.87 6.04
CA GLY A 227 18.28 3.29 7.10
C GLY A 227 17.59 3.19 8.46
N GLN A 228 16.59 4.02 8.76
CA GLN A 228 15.80 3.95 10.00
C GLN A 228 14.45 3.22 9.88
N LEU A 229 14.02 2.87 8.67
CA LEU A 229 12.69 2.27 8.44
C LEU A 229 12.70 0.76 8.67
N SER A 230 11.76 0.26 9.47
CA SER A 230 11.46 -1.17 9.56
C SER A 230 10.53 -1.62 8.43
N ASN A 231 9.61 -0.76 7.97
CA ASN A 231 8.73 -1.08 6.84
C ASN A 231 8.73 0.06 5.83
N LEU A 232 8.97 -0.25 4.56
CA LEU A 232 8.88 0.69 3.45
C LEU A 232 8.04 0.09 2.34
N ARG A 233 7.01 0.82 1.89
CA ARG A 233 6.26 0.50 0.67
C ARG A 233 6.30 1.67 -0.29
N LEU A 234 6.84 1.45 -1.47
CA LEU A 234 6.95 2.45 -2.52
C LEU A 234 6.12 2.02 -3.74
N ARG A 235 5.23 2.90 -4.19
CA ARG A 235 4.56 2.82 -5.49
C ARG A 235 4.53 4.21 -6.11
N VAL A 236 5.62 4.53 -6.79
CA VAL A 236 5.91 5.84 -7.38
C VAL A 236 6.11 5.75 -8.88
N GLY A 237 5.92 6.85 -9.59
CA GLY A 237 5.90 6.94 -11.05
C GLY A 237 7.29 6.79 -11.68
N ALA A 238 8.33 7.18 -10.95
CA ALA A 238 9.71 6.89 -11.33
C ALA A 238 10.51 6.47 -10.10
N LEU A 239 11.45 5.55 -10.30
CA LEU A 239 12.45 5.13 -9.34
C LEU A 239 13.83 5.25 -9.98
N CYS A 240 14.86 5.43 -9.15
CA CYS A 240 16.24 5.48 -9.60
C CYS A 240 17.07 4.41 -8.90
N ARG A 241 18.05 3.87 -9.64
CA ARG A 241 19.02 2.90 -9.14
C ARG A 241 19.83 3.42 -7.95
N GLU A 242 20.00 4.74 -7.87
CA GLU A 242 20.72 5.40 -6.78
C GLU A 242 20.08 5.19 -5.41
N LEU A 243 18.82 4.73 -5.37
CA LEU A 243 18.19 4.24 -4.14
C LEU A 243 19.04 3.17 -3.44
N PHE A 244 19.84 2.42 -4.19
CA PHE A 244 20.68 1.33 -3.70
C PHE A 244 22.18 1.67 -3.67
N SER A 245 22.58 2.89 -4.03
CA SER A 245 23.99 3.28 -4.01
C SER A 245 24.56 3.30 -2.59
N SER A 246 25.79 2.81 -2.43
CA SER A 246 26.57 2.87 -1.20
C SER A 246 26.92 4.29 -0.76
N ASP A 247 26.98 5.23 -1.71
CA ASP A 247 27.57 6.55 -1.50
C ASP A 247 26.67 7.50 -0.71
N GLY A 248 25.43 7.07 -0.41
CA GLY A 248 24.44 7.84 0.35
C GLY A 248 24.71 7.95 1.86
N SER A 249 25.79 7.39 2.40
CA SER A 249 26.06 7.39 3.84
C SER A 249 27.39 8.02 4.22
N SER A 250 27.39 9.32 4.54
CA SER A 250 28.51 9.97 5.21
C SER A 250 28.45 9.93 6.75
N SER A 251 27.48 9.25 7.40
CA SER A 251 27.45 9.21 8.88
C SER A 251 26.60 8.10 9.55
N MET A 252 26.22 7.02 8.87
CA MET A 252 25.37 5.97 9.48
C MET A 252 26.12 4.97 10.38
N ASP A 253 27.46 5.00 10.38
CA ASP A 253 28.31 3.94 10.97
C ASP A 253 28.21 3.77 12.50
N GLU A 254 27.54 4.65 13.25
CA GLU A 254 27.46 4.54 14.73
C GLU A 254 26.06 4.39 15.32
N LYS A 255 24.97 4.60 14.57
CA LYS A 255 23.60 4.66 15.18
C LYS A 255 22.75 3.42 14.99
N PHE A 256 23.15 2.47 14.16
CA PHE A 256 22.44 1.20 13.97
C PHE A 256 23.25 0.04 14.55
N SER A 257 23.51 0.07 15.86
CA SER A 257 23.73 -1.15 16.65
C SER A 257 22.41 -1.91 16.92
N GLY A 258 21.45 -1.79 15.99
CA GLY A 258 20.15 -2.43 16.08
C GLY A 258 20.33 -3.94 16.19
N ASN A 259 19.72 -4.51 17.21
CA ASN A 259 19.69 -5.94 17.49
C ASN A 259 19.38 -6.71 16.19
N ILE A 260 20.11 -7.80 15.92
CA ILE A 260 19.95 -8.67 14.72
C ILE A 260 18.47 -9.06 14.52
N GLU A 261 17.71 -9.18 15.61
CA GLU A 261 16.27 -9.45 15.61
C GLU A 261 15.42 -8.35 14.96
N GLU A 262 15.84 -7.08 15.03
CA GLU A 262 15.13 -5.96 14.42
C GLU A 262 15.37 -5.92 12.89
N ALA A 263 16.60 -6.20 12.45
CA ALA A 263 16.94 -6.37 11.03
C ALA A 263 16.11 -7.49 10.39
N ALA A 264 15.96 -8.62 11.09
CA ALA A 264 15.17 -9.77 10.65
C ALA A 264 13.65 -9.49 10.51
N ARG A 265 13.17 -8.30 10.91
CA ARG A 265 11.78 -7.86 10.74
C ARG A 265 11.61 -6.79 9.68
N ARG A 266 12.70 -6.30 9.08
CA ARG A 266 12.66 -5.21 8.10
C ARG A 266 12.09 -5.68 6.77
N THR A 267 11.05 -5.01 6.29
CA THR A 267 10.39 -5.34 5.03
C THR A 267 10.35 -4.12 4.12
N ILE A 268 10.91 -4.25 2.92
CA ILE A 268 10.91 -3.25 1.87
C ILE A 268 10.18 -3.83 0.66
N ILE A 269 9.09 -3.18 0.27
CA ILE A 269 8.28 -3.53 -0.89
C ILE A 269 8.34 -2.37 -1.85
N ILE A 270 8.78 -2.67 -3.07
CA ILE A 270 8.83 -1.72 -4.17
C ILE A 270 7.88 -2.23 -5.23
N SER A 271 6.71 -1.61 -5.31
CA SER A 271 5.69 -1.93 -6.29
C SER A 271 5.84 -0.96 -7.45
N THR A 272 6.57 -1.38 -8.48
CA THR A 272 6.64 -0.65 -9.73
C THR A 272 5.40 -1.04 -10.52
N ALA A 273 4.35 -0.22 -10.45
CA ALA A 273 3.40 -0.27 -11.55
C ALA A 273 4.18 0.23 -12.77
N VAL A 274 4.72 -0.70 -13.55
CA VAL A 274 5.07 -0.43 -14.95
C VAL A 274 3.74 -0.14 -15.63
N MET A 275 3.18 1.03 -15.35
CA MET A 275 2.21 1.63 -16.22
C MET A 275 3.00 1.83 -17.50
N ARG A 276 2.72 1.00 -18.52
CA ARG A 276 2.95 1.49 -19.87
C ARG A 276 2.20 2.82 -19.91
N PRO A 277 2.87 3.96 -20.16
CA PRO A 277 2.15 5.16 -20.58
C PRO A 277 1.27 4.67 -21.72
N GLY A 278 -0.04 4.74 -21.53
CA GLY A 278 -0.96 3.88 -22.24
C GLY A 278 -0.68 3.85 -23.74
N LEU A 279 -0.77 2.66 -24.32
CA LEU A 279 -0.95 2.45 -25.77
C LEU A 279 -2.08 3.32 -26.38
N ARG A 280 -2.84 4.06 -25.57
CA ARG A 280 -3.84 5.05 -26.01
C ARG A 280 -3.29 6.45 -26.23
N ALA A 281 -2.25 6.90 -25.51
CA ALA A 281 -1.55 8.14 -25.87
C ALA A 281 -1.02 8.02 -27.30
N PHE A 282 -0.46 6.86 -27.67
CA PHE A 282 -0.05 6.51 -29.03
C PHE A 282 -1.22 6.37 -30.03
N ARG A 283 -2.42 5.95 -29.61
CA ARG A 283 -3.56 5.81 -30.54
C ARG A 283 -4.25 7.12 -30.87
N THR A 284 -4.26 8.11 -29.96
CA THR A 284 -4.89 9.41 -30.24
C THR A 284 -3.98 10.42 -30.95
N CYS A 285 -2.65 10.22 -30.95
CA CYS A 285 -1.75 11.01 -31.80
C CYS A 285 -1.55 10.43 -33.22
N HIS A 286 -2.16 9.29 -33.52
CA HIS A 286 -2.18 8.70 -34.87
C HIS A 286 -3.55 8.71 -35.57
N THR A 287 -4.59 9.31 -34.96
CA THR A 287 -5.85 9.57 -35.67
C THR A 287 -5.80 10.96 -36.33
N ASP A 288 -5.27 11.02 -37.55
CA ASP A 288 -5.63 11.87 -38.71
C ASP A 288 -6.02 13.35 -38.54
N ARG A 289 -5.72 14.00 -37.41
CA ARG A 289 -5.76 15.47 -37.34
C ARG A 289 -4.34 16.02 -37.44
N PRO A 290 -3.92 16.54 -38.60
CA PRO A 290 -2.72 17.36 -38.66
C PRO A 290 -2.96 18.57 -37.76
N TYR A 291 -2.32 18.61 -36.59
CA TYR A 291 -2.07 19.88 -35.91
C TYR A 291 -1.04 20.63 -36.77
N PRO A 292 -1.39 21.77 -37.41
CA PRO A 292 -0.52 22.33 -38.44
C PRO A 292 0.80 22.88 -37.90
N ASP A 293 0.89 23.32 -36.64
CA ASP A 293 2.05 24.09 -36.17
C ASP A 293 2.42 23.87 -34.69
N GLY A 294 2.06 22.73 -34.10
CA GLY A 294 2.47 22.39 -32.73
C GLY A 294 3.82 21.66 -32.71
N PRO A 295 4.75 21.97 -31.78
CA PRO A 295 5.97 21.18 -31.63
C PRO A 295 5.61 19.72 -31.43
N HIS A 296 6.08 18.86 -32.34
CA HIS A 296 5.94 17.42 -32.20
C HIS A 296 6.41 16.99 -30.80
N PRO A 297 5.69 16.10 -30.09
CA PRO A 297 6.16 15.56 -28.81
C PRO A 297 7.33 14.60 -29.09
N ILE A 298 8.51 15.17 -29.32
CA ILE A 298 9.76 14.48 -29.66
C ILE A 298 10.37 13.77 -28.44
N HIS A 299 9.91 14.05 -27.22
CA HIS A 299 10.61 13.61 -26.01
C HIS A 299 10.14 12.28 -25.39
N LEU A 300 9.03 11.67 -25.87
CA LEU A 300 8.58 10.36 -25.32
C LEU A 300 9.40 9.16 -25.83
N LYS A 301 10.30 9.32 -26.81
CA LYS A 301 11.10 8.23 -27.38
C LYS A 301 12.34 7.84 -26.58
N ASN A 302 12.79 8.68 -25.64
CA ASN A 302 14.07 8.50 -24.96
C ASN A 302 13.94 7.95 -23.54
N TRP A 303 12.72 7.67 -23.06
CA TRP A 303 12.57 7.11 -21.73
C TRP A 303 12.74 5.58 -21.76
N PRO A 304 13.48 5.01 -20.81
CA PRO A 304 13.67 3.57 -20.78
C PRO A 304 12.30 2.92 -20.63
N ASP A 305 11.97 1.95 -21.50
CA ASP A 305 10.83 1.07 -21.29
C ASP A 305 10.85 0.57 -19.84
N GLY A 306 9.70 0.31 -19.21
CA GLY A 306 9.70 -0.15 -17.82
C GLY A 306 10.62 -1.36 -17.57
N GLY A 307 10.88 -2.17 -18.60
CA GLY A 307 11.91 -3.21 -18.58
C GLY A 307 13.34 -2.69 -18.43
N GLU A 308 13.72 -1.58 -19.07
CA GLU A 308 15.04 -0.94 -18.94
C GLU A 308 15.28 -0.33 -17.55
N ILE A 309 14.25 0.24 -16.92
CA ILE A 309 14.36 0.70 -15.52
C ILE A 309 14.64 -0.50 -14.62
N LEU A 310 13.91 -1.60 -14.79
CA LEU A 310 14.14 -2.83 -14.01
C LEU A 310 15.53 -3.43 -14.29
N LYS A 311 16.05 -3.33 -15.53
CA LYS A 311 17.42 -3.77 -15.88
C LYS A 311 18.49 -3.02 -15.11
N GLN A 312 18.27 -1.75 -14.75
CA GLN A 312 19.20 -0.97 -13.94
C GLN A 312 18.98 -1.17 -12.44
N MET A 313 17.71 -1.30 -12.02
CA MET A 313 17.32 -1.42 -10.61
C MET A 313 17.71 -2.78 -10.02
N PHE A 314 17.51 -3.88 -10.74
CA PHE A 314 17.72 -5.23 -10.19
C PHE A 314 19.18 -5.52 -9.86
N PRO A 315 20.17 -5.23 -10.74
CA PRO A 315 21.57 -5.40 -10.38
C PRO A 315 21.98 -4.51 -9.19
N ALA A 316 21.50 -3.27 -9.15
CA ALA A 316 21.79 -2.35 -8.06
C ALA A 316 21.22 -2.85 -6.72
N ALA A 317 19.97 -3.31 -6.71
CA ALA A 317 19.34 -3.89 -5.52
C ALA A 317 20.07 -5.16 -5.04
N GLN A 318 20.44 -6.04 -5.97
CA GLN A 318 21.21 -7.24 -5.64
C GLN A 318 22.58 -6.91 -5.06
N LEU A 319 23.31 -5.99 -5.70
CA LEU A 319 24.61 -5.54 -5.23
C LEU A 319 24.50 -4.94 -3.84
N ALA A 320 23.48 -4.10 -3.59
CA ALA A 320 23.25 -3.53 -2.28
C ALA A 320 22.95 -4.58 -1.21
N VAL A 321 22.14 -5.62 -1.49
CA VAL A 321 21.90 -6.69 -0.51
C VAL A 321 23.19 -7.47 -0.21
N GLN A 322 24.06 -7.66 -1.20
CA GLN A 322 25.31 -8.40 -1.07
C GLN A 322 26.42 -7.60 -0.35
N GLU A 323 26.55 -6.32 -0.67
CA GLU A 323 27.70 -5.48 -0.29
C GLU A 323 27.37 -4.42 0.77
N ASN A 324 26.12 -3.94 0.80
CA ASN A 324 25.74 -2.81 1.64
C ASN A 324 25.07 -3.29 2.94
N LYS A 325 25.70 -2.97 4.08
CA LYS A 325 25.20 -3.27 5.43
C LYS A 325 23.77 -2.78 5.69
N GLN A 326 23.34 -1.70 5.04
CA GLN A 326 22.00 -1.14 5.21
C GLN A 326 20.90 -2.06 4.64
N TRP A 327 21.21 -2.77 3.56
CA TRP A 327 20.28 -3.63 2.83
C TRP A 327 20.50 -5.12 3.13
N SER A 328 21.60 -5.45 3.82
CA SER A 328 21.83 -6.80 4.32
C SER A 328 20.92 -7.11 5.52
N GLY A 329 20.51 -8.38 5.63
CA GLY A 329 19.65 -8.84 6.73
C GLY A 329 18.18 -8.43 6.66
N LEU A 330 17.73 -7.78 5.57
CA LEU A 330 16.31 -7.51 5.34
C LEU A 330 15.52 -8.83 5.28
N ALA A 331 14.38 -8.87 5.97
CA ALA A 331 13.45 -10.00 5.89
C ALA A 331 12.87 -10.18 4.48
N ARG A 332 12.66 -9.04 3.79
CA ARG A 332 12.09 -8.98 2.44
C ARG A 332 12.51 -7.68 1.75
N LEU A 333 13.06 -7.81 0.55
CA LEU A 333 13.24 -6.74 -0.44
C LEU A 333 12.62 -7.26 -1.73
N THR A 334 11.41 -6.81 -2.04
CA THR A 334 10.62 -7.36 -3.15
C THR A 334 10.23 -6.29 -4.14
N PHE A 335 10.43 -6.60 -5.41
CA PHE A 335 9.91 -5.83 -6.53
C PHE A 335 8.66 -6.50 -7.10
N PHE A 336 7.58 -5.72 -7.23
CA PHE A 336 6.41 -6.11 -8.00
C PHE A 336 6.37 -5.31 -9.30
N TYR A 337 6.19 -6.00 -10.42
CA TYR A 337 5.95 -5.35 -11.71
C TYR A 337 4.97 -6.14 -12.55
N HIS A 338 4.24 -5.44 -13.41
CA HIS A 338 3.25 -6.02 -14.29
C HIS A 338 3.81 -6.16 -15.69
N ASN A 339 3.81 -7.37 -16.25
CA ASN A 339 4.30 -7.62 -17.59
C ASN A 339 3.15 -7.92 -18.56
N ASN A 340 2.84 -6.96 -19.43
CA ASN A 340 1.76 -7.04 -20.43
C ASN A 340 2.20 -7.66 -21.77
N THR A 341 3.31 -8.39 -21.83
CA THR A 341 3.93 -8.86 -23.09
C THR A 341 3.08 -9.83 -23.92
N CYS A 342 1.96 -10.34 -23.41
CA CYS A 342 1.19 -11.39 -24.07
C CYS A 342 0.03 -10.92 -24.97
N ALA A 343 -0.38 -9.65 -24.97
CA ALA A 343 -1.60 -9.26 -25.67
C ALA A 343 -1.52 -9.22 -27.22
N TRP A 344 -0.33 -9.26 -27.82
CA TRP A 344 -0.14 -8.95 -29.25
C TRP A 344 0.33 -10.14 -30.11
N MET A 345 0.67 -11.28 -29.51
CA MET A 345 1.20 -12.43 -30.23
C MET A 345 0.31 -13.67 -30.04
N GLY A 346 -0.74 -13.73 -30.85
CA GLY A 346 -1.23 -15.00 -31.40
C GLY A 346 -2.10 -15.88 -30.52
N ASP A 347 -1.69 -16.33 -29.34
CA ASP A 347 -2.40 -17.46 -28.66
C ASP A 347 -2.34 -17.51 -27.12
N HIS A 348 -1.64 -16.60 -26.45
CA HIS A 348 -1.60 -16.59 -24.97
C HIS A 348 -2.06 -15.24 -24.43
N ARG A 349 -3.22 -15.22 -23.76
CA ARG A 349 -3.90 -14.00 -23.29
C ARG A 349 -3.56 -13.60 -21.84
N TYR A 350 -2.45 -14.05 -21.29
CA TYR A 350 -2.19 -13.92 -19.86
C TYR A 350 -1.18 -12.82 -19.55
N SER A 351 -1.58 -11.88 -18.71
CA SER A 351 -0.62 -11.01 -18.04
C SER A 351 -0.13 -11.71 -16.76
N ALA A 352 0.95 -11.22 -16.18
CA ALA A 352 1.38 -11.66 -14.86
C ALA A 352 1.88 -10.48 -14.03
N ILE A 353 1.62 -10.54 -12.73
CA ILE A 353 2.40 -9.78 -11.76
C ILE A 353 3.64 -10.62 -11.44
N HIS A 354 4.80 -10.05 -11.69
CA HIS A 354 6.08 -10.64 -11.37
C HIS A 354 6.52 -10.13 -9.99
N GLU A 355 6.87 -11.06 -9.11
CA GLU A 355 7.47 -10.78 -7.82
C GLU A 355 8.94 -11.21 -7.86
N VAL A 356 9.88 -10.28 -7.63
CA VAL A 356 11.31 -10.60 -7.52
C VAL A 356 11.76 -10.27 -6.10
N ASN A 357 12.13 -11.30 -5.32
CA ASN A 357 12.61 -11.14 -3.95
C ASN A 357 14.14 -11.27 -3.90
N PHE A 358 14.81 -10.23 -3.38
CA PHE A 358 16.27 -10.14 -3.27
C PHE A 358 16.81 -10.55 -1.88
N SER A 359 15.95 -10.71 -0.87
CA SER A 359 16.37 -11.06 0.51
C SER A 359 16.59 -12.56 0.75
N ARG A 360 16.15 -13.40 -0.18
CA ARG A 360 16.31 -14.87 -0.17
C ARG A 360 17.08 -15.24 -1.45
N PRO A 361 17.54 -16.51 -1.64
CA PRO A 361 17.93 -16.95 -2.98
C PRO A 361 16.90 -16.44 -3.98
N GLN A 362 17.37 -15.80 -5.05
CA GLN A 362 16.50 -14.98 -5.90
C GLN A 362 15.40 -15.84 -6.50
N ASN A 363 14.20 -15.66 -5.98
CA ASN A 363 13.01 -16.35 -6.42
C ASN A 363 12.15 -15.37 -7.19
N LEU A 364 11.96 -15.64 -8.49
CA LEU A 364 10.93 -14.98 -9.28
C LEU A 364 9.64 -15.76 -9.08
N LYS A 365 8.59 -15.09 -8.62
CA LYS A 365 7.24 -15.63 -8.65
C LYS A 365 6.43 -14.97 -9.73
N LEU A 366 5.73 -15.79 -10.50
CA LEU A 366 4.78 -15.33 -11.50
C LEU A 366 3.39 -15.54 -10.95
N LEU A 367 2.65 -14.45 -10.86
CA LEU A 367 1.29 -14.41 -10.35
C LEU A 367 0.37 -14.13 -11.55
N PRO A 368 -0.22 -15.18 -12.15
CA PRO A 368 -1.03 -15.02 -13.35
C PRO A 368 -2.18 -14.04 -13.11
N CYS A 369 -2.30 -13.08 -14.02
CA CYS A 369 -3.30 -12.03 -13.96
C CYS A 369 -4.05 -11.94 -15.29
N VAL A 370 -5.37 -11.92 -15.20
CA VAL A 370 -6.23 -11.67 -16.36
C VAL A 370 -6.87 -10.30 -16.15
N PRO A 371 -6.47 -9.27 -16.93
CA PRO A 371 -7.22 -8.03 -16.95
C PRO A 371 -8.61 -8.30 -17.52
N GLY A 372 -9.67 -7.98 -16.79
CA GLY A 372 -11.03 -8.14 -17.31
C GLY A 372 -11.35 -7.11 -18.39
N TYR A 373 -12.46 -7.34 -19.09
CA TYR A 373 -12.98 -6.46 -20.15
C TYR A 373 -13.26 -5.04 -19.64
N SER A 374 -13.63 -4.91 -18.36
CA SER A 374 -13.60 -3.65 -17.62
C SER A 374 -12.36 -3.62 -16.73
N GLU A 375 -11.59 -2.53 -16.78
CA GLU A 375 -10.39 -2.32 -15.93
C GLU A 375 -10.68 -2.35 -14.42
N GLU A 376 -11.96 -2.39 -14.04
CA GLU A 376 -12.46 -2.49 -12.68
C GLU A 376 -12.41 -3.92 -12.11
N LYS A 377 -12.31 -4.95 -12.96
CA LYS A 377 -12.28 -6.35 -12.54
C LYS A 377 -11.12 -7.07 -13.21
N SER A 378 -9.99 -7.14 -12.52
CA SER A 378 -8.91 -8.08 -12.82
C SER A 378 -9.14 -9.38 -12.06
N PHE A 379 -8.54 -10.46 -12.55
CA PHE A 379 -8.38 -11.70 -11.83
C PHE A 379 -6.89 -11.89 -11.52
N LEU A 380 -6.57 -12.43 -10.34
CA LEU A 380 -5.21 -12.73 -9.92
C LEU A 380 -5.18 -14.05 -9.14
N ARG A 381 -4.18 -14.88 -9.44
CA ARG A 381 -3.76 -15.97 -8.55
C ARG A 381 -2.51 -15.58 -7.78
N TYR A 382 -2.51 -15.86 -6.49
CA TYR A 382 -1.43 -15.49 -5.58
C TYR A 382 -1.22 -16.56 -4.51
N ILE A 383 -0.07 -16.50 -3.83
CA ILE A 383 0.18 -17.31 -2.64
C ILE A 383 -0.11 -16.43 -1.43
N ASP A 384 -1.03 -16.85 -0.57
CA ASP A 384 -1.36 -16.11 0.64
C ASP A 384 -0.27 -16.23 1.72
N SER A 385 -0.48 -15.56 2.85
CA SER A 385 0.45 -15.60 3.98
C SER A 385 0.62 -16.99 4.61
N THR A 386 -0.29 -17.94 4.33
CA THR A 386 -0.21 -19.33 4.80
C THR A 386 0.54 -20.24 3.84
N GLY A 387 0.94 -19.72 2.67
CA GLY A 387 1.56 -20.50 1.62
C GLY A 387 0.56 -21.22 0.71
N GLN A 388 -0.74 -20.98 0.87
CA GLN A 388 -1.77 -21.58 0.02
C GLN A 388 -1.98 -20.75 -1.24
N GLN A 389 -2.18 -21.43 -2.37
CA GLN A 389 -2.59 -20.77 -3.60
C GLN A 389 -4.04 -20.31 -3.43
N ARG A 390 -4.26 -19.01 -3.67
CA ARG A 390 -5.56 -18.35 -3.66
C ARG A 390 -5.81 -17.73 -5.01
N SER A 391 -7.08 -17.47 -5.27
CA SER A 391 -7.51 -16.73 -6.45
C SER A 391 -8.54 -15.69 -6.06
N GLY A 392 -8.44 -14.51 -6.67
CA GLY A 392 -9.30 -13.39 -6.34
C GLY A 392 -9.61 -12.55 -7.57
N SER A 393 -10.77 -11.92 -7.54
CA SER A 393 -11.16 -10.93 -8.54
C SER A 393 -11.49 -9.59 -7.89
N GLY A 394 -11.16 -8.50 -8.58
CA GLY A 394 -11.39 -7.15 -8.08
C GLY A 394 -10.55 -6.11 -8.82
N ALA A 395 -10.49 -4.88 -8.30
CA ALA A 395 -9.63 -3.87 -8.88
C ALA A 395 -8.16 -4.31 -8.77
N PHE A 396 -7.36 -4.09 -9.83
CA PHE A 396 -5.95 -4.48 -9.85
C PHE A 396 -5.15 -3.98 -8.64
N ARG A 397 -5.50 -2.81 -8.08
CA ARG A 397 -4.85 -2.27 -6.88
C ARG A 397 -5.09 -3.14 -5.64
N ASP A 398 -6.29 -3.66 -5.48
CA ASP A 398 -6.65 -4.50 -4.35
C ASP A 398 -6.00 -5.88 -4.52
N LEU A 399 -5.98 -6.40 -5.74
CA LEU A 399 -5.24 -7.62 -6.07
C LEU A 399 -3.73 -7.47 -5.88
N ALA A 400 -3.15 -6.30 -6.19
CA ALA A 400 -1.73 -6.03 -5.93
C ALA A 400 -1.41 -6.03 -4.43
N GLN A 401 -2.33 -5.57 -3.57
CA GLN A 401 -2.16 -5.67 -2.11
C GLN A 401 -2.16 -7.13 -1.65
N ALA A 402 -3.07 -7.94 -2.20
CA ALA A 402 -3.09 -9.38 -1.95
C ALA A 402 -1.80 -10.06 -2.44
N ALA A 403 -1.30 -9.71 -3.63
CA ALA A 403 -0.02 -10.18 -4.18
C ALA A 403 1.17 -9.81 -3.28
N GLU A 404 1.14 -8.61 -2.71
CA GLU A 404 2.14 -8.14 -1.75
C GLU A 404 2.05 -8.88 -0.40
N GLY A 405 1.09 -9.80 -0.23
CA GLY A 405 0.88 -10.58 0.98
C GLY A 405 0.24 -9.78 2.11
N ASN A 406 -0.51 -8.73 1.77
CA ASN A 406 -1.15 -7.83 2.74
C ASN A 406 -0.17 -7.28 3.80
N VAL A 407 1.08 -7.03 3.41
CA VAL A 407 2.09 -6.46 4.32
C VAL A 407 1.66 -5.08 4.80
N TRP A 408 0.91 -4.34 4.00
CA TRP A 408 0.23 -3.12 4.39
C TRP A 408 -1.27 -3.33 4.34
N VAL A 409 -1.95 -3.00 5.43
CA VAL A 409 -3.39 -3.18 5.61
C VAL A 409 -4.09 -1.84 5.86
N GLU A 410 -5.36 -1.77 5.47
CA GLU A 410 -6.24 -0.65 5.80
C GLU A 410 -7.19 -1.07 6.92
N THR A 411 -7.37 -0.24 7.94
CA THR A 411 -8.45 -0.43 8.93
C THR A 411 -9.77 0.11 8.37
N THR A 412 -10.90 -0.32 8.92
CA THR A 412 -12.24 0.25 8.64
C THR A 412 -12.33 1.76 8.89
N LYS A 413 -11.39 2.33 9.65
CA LYS A 413 -11.26 3.78 9.91
C LYS A 413 -10.37 4.50 8.90
N GLY A 414 -9.78 3.80 7.93
CA GLY A 414 -8.91 4.35 6.89
C GLY A 414 -7.42 4.41 7.25
N TYR A 415 -7.01 4.01 8.46
CA TYR A 415 -5.58 3.95 8.81
C TYR A 415 -4.87 2.90 7.96
N ARG A 416 -3.75 3.29 7.35
CA ARG A 416 -2.85 2.45 6.58
C ARG A 416 -1.61 2.14 7.40
N LEU A 417 -1.40 0.85 7.68
CA LEU A 417 -0.40 0.37 8.62
C LEU A 417 0.30 -0.88 8.07
N PRO A 418 1.57 -1.13 8.40
CA PRO A 418 2.14 -2.46 8.24
C PRO A 418 1.38 -3.47 9.11
N TYR A 419 1.10 -4.66 8.58
CA TYR A 419 0.38 -5.70 9.31
C TYR A 419 1.10 -6.09 10.61
N THR A 420 2.43 -6.18 10.59
CA THR A 420 3.26 -6.47 11.77
C THR A 420 3.09 -5.43 12.86
N TYR A 421 3.03 -4.15 12.50
CA TYR A 421 2.78 -3.04 13.43
C TYR A 421 1.35 -3.06 13.98
N TYR A 422 0.37 -3.29 13.10
CA TYR A 422 -1.04 -3.43 13.48
C TYR A 422 -1.26 -4.51 14.53
N VAL A 423 -0.63 -5.69 14.38
CA VAL A 423 -0.72 -6.80 15.33
C VAL A 423 0.04 -6.50 16.64
N ALA A 424 1.22 -5.89 16.54
CA ALA A 424 2.08 -5.65 17.70
C ALA A 424 1.56 -4.56 18.64
N VAL A 425 0.84 -3.56 18.12
CA VAL A 425 0.47 -2.38 18.89
C VAL A 425 -0.92 -2.55 19.53
N PRO A 426 -1.03 -2.55 20.88
CA PRO A 426 -2.28 -2.85 21.58
C PRO A 426 -3.46 -1.94 21.22
N ARG A 427 -3.22 -0.67 20.84
CA ARG A 427 -4.29 0.28 20.53
C ARG A 427 -5.08 -0.06 19.26
N PHE A 428 -4.54 -0.90 18.39
CA PHE A 428 -5.25 -1.38 17.20
C PHE A 428 -5.99 -2.70 17.41
N ARG A 429 -5.90 -3.36 18.58
CA ARG A 429 -6.56 -4.65 18.85
C ARG A 429 -8.08 -4.65 18.62
N THR A 430 -8.72 -3.50 18.81
CA THR A 430 -10.18 -3.34 18.61
C THR A 430 -10.53 -2.72 17.26
N SER A 431 -9.52 -2.37 16.46
CA SER A 431 -9.75 -1.91 15.09
C SER A 431 -10.07 -3.13 14.24
N HIS A 432 -10.99 -2.97 13.29
CA HIS A 432 -11.26 -3.98 12.29
C HIS A 432 -10.46 -3.65 11.04
N LEU A 433 -9.82 -4.66 10.45
CA LEU A 433 -9.29 -4.53 9.09
C LEU A 433 -10.45 -4.31 8.14
N LYS A 434 -10.24 -3.40 7.20
CA LYS A 434 -11.12 -3.28 6.05
C LYS A 434 -10.88 -4.53 5.21
N THR A 435 -11.90 -5.36 5.07
CA THR A 435 -11.89 -6.45 4.09
C THR A 435 -11.83 -5.81 2.72
N ASP A 436 -10.71 -5.98 2.02
CA ASP A 436 -10.60 -5.53 0.64
C ASP A 436 -11.69 -6.21 -0.19
N THR A 437 -12.19 -5.52 -1.21
CA THR A 437 -13.25 -6.01 -2.12
C THR A 437 -12.79 -7.13 -3.04
N VAL A 438 -11.65 -7.77 -2.73
CA VAL A 438 -11.20 -8.97 -3.43
C VAL A 438 -12.22 -10.05 -3.14
N THR A 439 -13.02 -10.38 -4.15
CA THR A 439 -13.92 -11.53 -4.08
C THR A 439 -13.02 -12.74 -4.26
N GLU A 440 -12.73 -13.42 -3.15
CA GLU A 440 -12.00 -14.68 -3.17
C GLU A 440 -12.88 -15.75 -3.81
N HIS A 441 -12.34 -16.46 -4.79
CA HIS A 441 -13.03 -17.56 -5.44
C HIS A 441 -12.49 -18.86 -4.85
N GLY A 442 -13.37 -19.65 -4.24
CA GLY A 442 -13.06 -21.03 -3.89
C GLY A 442 -12.80 -21.87 -5.14
N GLU A 443 -12.14 -23.03 -5.01
CA GLU A 443 -11.85 -23.93 -6.13
C GLU A 443 -13.12 -24.40 -6.89
N ASP A 444 -14.29 -24.30 -6.22
CA ASP A 444 -15.59 -24.73 -6.72
C ASP A 444 -16.53 -23.58 -7.18
N GLU A 445 -16.21 -22.32 -6.88
CA GLU A 445 -17.07 -21.18 -7.24
C GLU A 445 -16.60 -20.56 -8.56
N THR A 446 -16.99 -21.18 -9.68
CA THR A 446 -16.83 -20.60 -11.01
C THR A 446 -18.03 -19.71 -11.32
N ASP A 447 -17.93 -18.41 -11.00
CA ASP A 447 -18.90 -17.44 -11.48
C ASP A 447 -18.93 -17.43 -13.03
N ASN A 448 -20.15 -17.52 -13.59
CA ASN A 448 -20.44 -17.65 -15.02
C ASN A 448 -20.08 -16.41 -15.86
N ASP A 449 -19.65 -15.32 -15.23
CA ASP A 449 -19.34 -14.05 -15.88
C ASP A 449 -17.91 -14.04 -16.45
N GLY A 450 -17.73 -14.68 -17.61
CA GLY A 450 -16.60 -14.49 -18.52
C GLY A 450 -15.24 -15.08 -18.11
N PHE A 451 -14.98 -15.26 -16.81
CA PHE A 451 -13.80 -16.01 -16.33
C PHE A 451 -14.09 -17.51 -16.25
N GLY A 452 -15.36 -17.93 -16.16
CA GLY A 452 -15.75 -19.34 -16.13
C GLY A 452 -15.12 -20.17 -17.25
N SER A 453 -15.14 -19.69 -18.50
CA SER A 453 -14.55 -20.44 -19.64
C SER A 453 -13.05 -20.68 -19.50
N LEU A 454 -12.33 -19.77 -18.84
CA LEU A 454 -10.90 -19.90 -18.54
C LEU A 454 -10.65 -21.05 -17.55
N PHE A 455 -11.46 -21.14 -16.50
CA PHE A 455 -11.40 -22.23 -15.53
C PHE A 455 -11.90 -23.56 -16.09
N TYR A 456 -12.89 -23.54 -17.00
CA TYR A 456 -13.35 -24.73 -17.71
C TYR A 456 -12.24 -25.34 -18.58
N GLU A 457 -11.52 -24.52 -19.33
CA GLU A 457 -10.39 -25.00 -20.16
C GLU A 457 -9.22 -25.54 -19.32
N GLU A 458 -9.02 -25.03 -18.10
CA GLU A 458 -8.05 -25.56 -17.14
C GLU A 458 -8.52 -26.89 -16.51
N LYS A 459 -9.79 -26.98 -16.08
CA LYS A 459 -10.39 -28.22 -15.53
C LYS A 459 -10.40 -29.35 -16.56
N GLU A 460 -10.56 -29.05 -17.85
CA GLU A 460 -10.48 -30.03 -18.94
C GLU A 460 -9.03 -30.45 -19.28
N GLY A 461 -8.03 -29.98 -18.54
CA GLY A 461 -6.62 -30.29 -18.78
C GLY A 461 -6.06 -29.71 -20.08
N LYS A 462 -6.80 -28.81 -20.73
CA LYS A 462 -6.41 -28.17 -22.00
C LYS A 462 -5.45 -26.99 -21.78
N ARG A 463 -5.33 -26.49 -20.55
CA ARG A 463 -4.43 -25.41 -20.16
C ARG A 463 -3.70 -25.75 -18.85
N VAL A 464 -2.37 -25.84 -18.90
CA VAL A 464 -1.51 -26.26 -17.77
C VAL A 464 -1.05 -25.07 -16.89
N ASP A 465 -1.28 -23.82 -17.31
CA ASP A 465 -0.37 -22.71 -16.94
C ASP A 465 -0.97 -21.54 -16.15
N LEU A 466 -1.94 -21.77 -15.26
CA LEU A 466 -2.43 -20.72 -14.35
C LEU A 466 -1.98 -20.92 -12.88
N ASN A 467 -1.00 -21.77 -12.60
CA ASN A 467 -0.44 -21.86 -11.25
C ASN A 467 0.54 -20.73 -10.98
N VAL A 468 0.72 -20.38 -9.71
CA VAL A 468 1.84 -19.52 -9.33
C VAL A 468 3.15 -20.29 -9.58
N ILE A 469 4.02 -19.75 -10.43
CA ILE A 469 5.28 -20.40 -10.79
C ILE A 469 6.40 -19.71 -10.03
N GLU A 470 7.20 -20.49 -9.30
CA GLU A 470 8.41 -20.03 -8.61
C GLU A 470 9.65 -20.56 -9.31
N TYR A 471 10.61 -19.67 -9.59
CA TYR A 471 11.90 -20.01 -10.17
C TYR A 471 13.00 -19.75 -9.16
N ASP A 472 13.65 -20.80 -8.67
CA ASP A 472 14.75 -20.69 -7.72
C ASP A 472 16.07 -20.33 -8.42
N ASN A 473 16.92 -19.57 -7.72
CA ASN A 473 18.31 -19.29 -8.10
C ASN A 473 18.47 -18.67 -9.50
N LEU A 474 17.57 -17.76 -9.88
CA LEU A 474 17.73 -17.00 -11.10
C LEU A 474 18.99 -16.15 -11.02
N ASN A 475 19.98 -16.43 -11.87
CA ASN A 475 21.05 -15.46 -12.10
C ASN A 475 20.48 -14.26 -12.88
N LEU A 476 21.09 -13.08 -12.73
CA LEU A 476 20.66 -11.85 -13.41
C LEU A 476 20.59 -12.01 -14.93
N LEU A 477 21.42 -12.87 -15.51
CA LEU A 477 21.45 -13.15 -16.94
C LEU A 477 20.16 -13.87 -17.40
N ASN A 478 19.68 -14.84 -16.63
CA ASN A 478 18.43 -15.55 -16.87
C ASN A 478 17.23 -14.63 -16.63
N LEU A 479 17.27 -13.79 -15.58
CA LEU A 479 16.25 -12.78 -15.34
C LEU A 479 16.17 -11.77 -16.49
N HIS A 480 17.32 -11.31 -16.99
CA HIS A 480 17.42 -10.46 -18.17
C HIS A 480 16.87 -11.14 -19.42
N TYR A 481 17.22 -12.41 -19.65
CA TYR A 481 16.72 -13.19 -20.77
C TYR A 481 15.20 -13.41 -20.69
N MET A 482 14.65 -13.66 -19.50
CA MET A 482 13.19 -13.78 -19.30
C MET A 482 12.45 -12.45 -19.46
N LEU A 483 13.02 -11.35 -18.97
CA LEU A 483 12.47 -10.01 -19.16
C LEU A 483 12.42 -9.62 -20.64
N CYS A 484 13.40 -10.08 -21.43
CA CYS A 484 13.48 -9.77 -22.87
C CYS A 484 12.76 -10.79 -23.77
N ASN A 485 12.74 -12.08 -23.41
CA ASN A 485 12.40 -13.19 -24.32
C ASN A 485 11.58 -14.32 -23.65
N TRP A 486 10.58 -13.98 -22.84
CA TRP A 486 9.65 -14.96 -22.22
C TRP A 486 9.16 -16.06 -23.20
N HIS A 487 8.90 -15.70 -24.46
CA HIS A 487 8.42 -16.61 -25.49
C HIS A 487 9.42 -17.72 -25.90
N GLU A 488 10.72 -17.43 -25.92
CA GLU A 488 11.76 -18.43 -26.24
C GLU A 488 11.96 -19.42 -25.08
N HIS A 489 11.74 -18.95 -23.84
CA HIS A 489 11.82 -19.80 -22.65
C HIS A 489 10.67 -20.81 -22.57
N GLU A 490 9.45 -20.40 -22.94
CA GLU A 490 8.30 -21.32 -23.00
C GLU A 490 8.48 -22.38 -24.10
N LYS A 491 8.99 -21.99 -25.27
CA LYS A 491 9.43 -22.96 -26.31
C LYS A 491 10.48 -23.92 -25.78
N TYR A 492 11.48 -23.42 -25.03
CA TYR A 492 12.52 -24.25 -24.43
C TYR A 492 11.95 -25.23 -23.39
N ARG A 493 11.07 -24.78 -22.50
CA ARG A 493 10.38 -25.62 -21.50
C ARG A 493 9.55 -26.71 -22.18
N GLN A 494 8.73 -26.36 -23.17
CA GLN A 494 7.95 -27.35 -23.93
C GLN A 494 8.85 -28.33 -24.70
N SER A 495 9.99 -27.87 -25.23
CA SER A 495 10.96 -28.75 -25.90
C SER A 495 11.66 -29.72 -24.94
N LYS A 496 11.82 -29.35 -23.66
CA LYS A 496 12.35 -30.22 -22.61
C LYS A 496 11.32 -31.24 -22.13
N LEU A 497 10.07 -30.82 -21.93
CA LEU A 497 8.97 -31.71 -21.53
C LEU A 497 8.65 -32.76 -22.61
N ARG A 498 8.78 -32.41 -23.89
CA ARG A 498 8.64 -33.37 -25.02
C ARG A 498 9.81 -34.34 -25.19
N ARG A 499 10.91 -34.17 -24.45
CA ARG A 499 12.08 -35.07 -24.48
C ARG A 499 12.10 -36.06 -23.31
N SER A 500 11.09 -36.02 -22.45
CA SER A 500 10.92 -36.92 -21.31
C SER A 500 9.83 -37.99 -21.53
N ASP A 501 9.21 -38.01 -22.70
CA ASP A 501 8.52 -39.17 -23.28
C ASP A 501 9.43 -39.81 -24.33
#